data_AF-A0A420MQQ0-F1
#
_entry.id   AF-A0A420MQQ0-F1
#
_cell.length_a   1.000
_cell.length_b   1.000
_cell.length_c   1.000
_cell.angle_alpha   90.00
_cell.angle_beta   90.00
_cell.angle_gamma   90.00
#
_symmetry.space_group_name_H-M   'P 1'
#
loop_
_entity.id
_entity.type
_entity.pdbx_description
1 polymer ?
#
loop_
_entity_poly.entity_id
_entity_poly.type
_entity_poly.pdbx_seq_one_letter_code
_entity_poly.pdbx_strand_id
1 'polypeptide(L)'
;YRLQKALLAMPECRYSHSGERQATLMAEAIEEYGIAKQIGYHTGDNATSNDTCLKHLSQMLQDKYGISFHPNQRRIRCIAHIINLSLQAFLLASSKEALRAALAAASDVTGAEMYEQFYFTLYDVSANEPTSRSEASGQQEQSFSKVWKGKAKRAARKPPDFRDDKFRGWQTIPAMRKLHNIAVWLRNSSIHSDLWEDRVSLRLGIDNDTRWNSWYKLIDNLIRRQSQIKQFLLDYDKEINDNILNSSDWDYLERTHRFLHPFASATLWAEGKNSTLSQILTIMDGLLRHYEKNKEPYSKPETFDRRILHSIEMGWFILDKYYTMTEDAPVYAAALLLD
;
A
#
# COMPACT_ATOMS: atom_id res chain seq x y z
N TYR A 1 -26.93 15.21 16.21
CA TYR A 1 -26.57 13.78 16.22
C TYR A 1 -25.28 13.61 17.01
N ARG A 2 -25.14 12.55 17.82
CA ARG A 2 -23.89 12.23 18.52
C ARG A 2 -23.43 10.87 18.02
N LEU A 3 -22.21 10.79 17.49
CA LEU A 3 -21.63 9.53 17.01
C LEU A 3 -21.55 8.54 18.19
N GLN A 4 -22.00 7.31 17.96
CA GLN A 4 -21.91 6.22 18.94
C GLN A 4 -21.18 5.02 18.32
N LYS A 5 -20.36 4.36 19.14
CA LYS A 5 -19.66 3.12 18.80
C LYS A 5 -19.92 2.11 19.91
N ALA A 6 -20.37 0.92 19.54
CA ALA A 6 -20.57 -0.20 20.45
C ALA A 6 -19.99 -1.47 19.82
N LEU A 7 -19.33 -2.30 20.64
CA LEU A 7 -19.00 -3.67 20.25
C LEU A 7 -20.26 -4.51 20.42
N LEU A 8 -20.81 -5.03 19.32
CA LEU A 8 -22.00 -5.87 19.35
C LEU A 8 -21.63 -7.35 19.53
N ALA A 9 -20.68 -7.87 18.78
CA ALA A 9 -20.29 -9.27 18.87
C ALA A 9 -18.80 -9.47 18.58
N MET A 10 -18.22 -10.52 19.15
CA MET A 10 -16.87 -11.00 18.87
C MET A 10 -16.88 -12.53 18.77
N PRO A 11 -17.59 -13.10 17.78
CA PRO A 11 -17.74 -14.55 17.66
C PRO A 11 -16.43 -15.21 17.25
N GLU A 12 -16.18 -16.40 17.77
CA GLU A 12 -15.04 -17.22 17.36
C GLU A 12 -15.29 -17.84 15.98
N CYS A 13 -14.49 -17.46 14.98
CA CYS A 13 -14.56 -18.05 13.64
C CYS A 13 -13.72 -19.33 13.57
N ARG A 14 -14.32 -20.46 13.94
CA ARG A 14 -13.66 -21.78 13.95
C ARG A 14 -13.52 -22.37 12.54
N TYR A 15 -12.41 -23.08 12.33
CA TYR A 15 -12.07 -23.87 11.15
C TYR A 15 -11.88 -23.07 9.86
N SER A 16 -12.96 -22.67 9.19
CA SER A 16 -12.91 -21.99 7.90
C SER A 16 -13.07 -20.48 8.07
N HIS A 17 -12.12 -19.71 7.55
CA HIS A 17 -12.21 -18.25 7.46
C HIS A 17 -12.84 -17.78 6.13
N SER A 18 -13.64 -18.63 5.47
CA SER A 18 -14.36 -18.27 4.24
C SER A 18 -15.34 -17.11 4.47
N GLY A 19 -15.64 -16.35 3.41
CA GLY A 19 -16.64 -15.29 3.49
C GLY A 19 -18.02 -15.79 3.90
N GLU A 20 -18.42 -16.98 3.45
CA GLU A 20 -19.67 -17.62 3.86
C GLU A 20 -19.74 -17.82 5.38
N ARG A 21 -18.69 -18.37 6.00
CA ARG A 21 -18.67 -18.60 7.44
C ARG A 21 -18.72 -17.27 8.21
N GLN A 22 -18.00 -16.26 7.74
CA GLN A 22 -18.05 -14.92 8.32
C GLN A 22 -19.47 -14.33 8.22
N ALA A 23 -20.15 -14.50 7.08
CA ALA A 23 -21.51 -14.03 6.87
C ALA A 23 -22.50 -14.68 7.82
N THR A 24 -22.38 -16.00 8.07
CA THR A 24 -23.21 -16.70 9.06
C THR A 24 -23.07 -16.09 10.45
N LEU A 25 -21.83 -15.88 10.91
CA LEU A 25 -21.56 -15.31 12.24
C LEU A 25 -22.07 -13.86 12.35
N MET A 26 -21.94 -13.07 11.28
CA MET A 26 -22.51 -11.72 11.22
C MET A 26 -24.03 -11.74 11.26
N ALA A 27 -24.67 -12.66 10.52
CA ALA A 27 -26.13 -12.79 10.50
C ALA A 27 -26.70 -13.20 11.87
N GLU A 28 -26.03 -14.10 12.59
CA GLU A 28 -26.39 -14.48 13.97
C GLU A 28 -26.37 -13.26 14.90
N ALA A 29 -25.31 -12.44 14.87
CA ALA A 29 -25.24 -11.22 15.66
C ALA A 29 -26.31 -10.19 15.24
N ILE A 30 -26.56 -10.03 13.93
CA ILE A 30 -27.59 -9.11 13.42
C ILE A 30 -28.99 -9.50 13.92
N GLU A 31 -29.26 -10.81 13.99
CA GLU A 31 -30.52 -11.35 14.50
C GLU A 31 -30.63 -11.18 16.01
N GLU A 32 -29.60 -11.55 16.77
CA GLU A 32 -29.57 -11.44 18.24
C GLU A 32 -29.90 -10.01 18.70
N TYR A 33 -29.37 -9.02 17.99
CA TYR A 33 -29.59 -7.60 18.30
C TYR A 33 -30.84 -7.00 17.61
N GLY A 34 -31.54 -7.74 16.75
CA GLY A 34 -32.73 -7.26 16.05
C GLY A 34 -32.48 -6.09 15.08
N ILE A 35 -31.25 -5.98 14.55
CA ILE A 35 -30.80 -4.82 13.75
C ILE A 35 -30.82 -5.05 12.25
N ALA A 36 -31.40 -6.16 11.76
CA ALA A 36 -31.42 -6.51 10.33
C ALA A 36 -31.88 -5.36 9.42
N LYS A 37 -32.93 -4.63 9.82
CA LYS A 37 -33.50 -3.50 9.07
C LYS A 37 -32.71 -2.19 9.20
N GLN A 38 -31.67 -2.16 10.02
CA GLN A 38 -30.87 -0.97 10.35
C GLN A 38 -29.45 -1.04 9.78
N ILE A 39 -29.12 -2.07 8.99
CA ILE A 39 -27.80 -2.24 8.41
C ILE A 39 -27.58 -1.22 7.28
N GLY A 40 -26.63 -0.32 7.49
CA GLY A 40 -26.25 0.71 6.51
C GLY A 40 -25.13 0.28 5.58
N TYR A 41 -23.91 0.20 6.10
CA TYR A 41 -22.68 -0.06 5.35
C TYR A 41 -21.75 -0.99 6.10
N HIS A 42 -20.95 -1.74 5.35
CA HIS A 42 -19.94 -2.64 5.88
C HIS A 42 -18.53 -2.12 5.61
N THR A 43 -17.79 -1.84 6.67
CA THR A 43 -16.36 -1.48 6.60
C THR A 43 -15.52 -2.66 7.04
N GLY A 44 -14.58 -3.07 6.20
CA GLY A 44 -13.65 -4.18 6.49
C GLY A 44 -12.31 -3.98 5.77
N ASP A 45 -11.31 -4.78 6.11
CA ASP A 45 -10.05 -4.83 5.36
C ASP A 45 -10.29 -5.28 3.90
N ASN A 46 -9.31 -5.15 3.01
CA ASN A 46 -9.56 -5.39 1.57
C ASN A 46 -9.35 -6.84 1.15
N ALA A 47 -9.43 -7.78 2.10
CA ALA A 47 -9.43 -9.19 1.80
C ALA A 47 -10.70 -9.57 1.02
N THR A 48 -10.53 -10.49 0.06
CA THR A 48 -11.58 -11.01 -0.84
C THR A 48 -12.71 -11.73 -0.10
N SER A 49 -12.40 -12.31 1.06
CA SER A 49 -13.37 -12.96 1.93
C SER A 49 -14.47 -11.99 2.38
N ASN A 50 -14.20 -10.69 2.49
CA ASN A 50 -15.24 -9.70 2.78
C ASN A 50 -16.22 -9.51 1.63
N ASP A 51 -15.74 -9.57 0.38
CA ASP A 51 -16.59 -9.37 -0.80
C ASP A 51 -17.51 -10.59 -0.99
N THR A 52 -17.00 -11.80 -0.72
CA THR A 52 -17.83 -13.02 -0.65
C THR A 52 -18.76 -13.02 0.58
N CYS A 53 -18.27 -12.58 1.75
CA CYS A 53 -19.09 -12.42 2.96
C CYS A 53 -20.32 -11.55 2.71
N LEU A 54 -20.16 -10.38 2.09
CA LEU A 54 -21.29 -9.51 1.81
C LEU A 54 -22.27 -10.08 0.78
N LYS A 55 -21.80 -10.89 -0.18
CA LYS A 55 -22.69 -11.61 -1.10
C LYS A 55 -23.56 -12.62 -0.34
N HIS A 56 -22.97 -13.41 0.55
CA HIS A 56 -23.73 -14.37 1.38
C HIS A 56 -24.67 -13.65 2.36
N LEU A 57 -24.19 -12.59 3.04
CA LEU A 57 -24.98 -11.83 3.99
C LEU A 57 -26.19 -11.16 3.30
N SER A 58 -25.99 -10.60 2.10
CA SER A 58 -27.07 -10.04 1.28
C SER A 58 -28.18 -11.06 1.02
N GLN A 59 -27.80 -12.27 0.62
CA GLN A 59 -28.76 -13.36 0.37
C GLN A 59 -29.52 -13.72 1.66
N MET A 60 -28.82 -13.88 2.79
CA MET A 60 -29.44 -14.19 4.08
C MET A 60 -30.42 -13.10 4.55
N LEU A 61 -30.07 -11.82 4.35
CA LEU A 61 -30.93 -10.68 4.68
C LEU A 61 -32.17 -10.63 3.78
N GLN A 62 -32.01 -10.92 2.50
CA GLN A 62 -33.12 -10.99 1.54
C GLN A 62 -34.07 -12.14 1.87
N ASP A 63 -33.56 -13.34 2.11
CA ASP A 63 -34.37 -14.54 2.36
C ASP A 63 -35.15 -14.46 3.68
N LYS A 64 -34.50 -13.96 4.73
CA LYS A 64 -35.09 -13.94 6.07
C LYS A 64 -35.93 -12.70 6.36
N TYR A 65 -35.53 -11.54 5.83
CA TYR A 65 -36.14 -10.26 6.19
C TYR A 65 -36.69 -9.48 5.00
N GLY A 66 -36.54 -9.98 3.76
CA GLY A 66 -36.96 -9.27 2.54
C GLY A 66 -36.14 -8.01 2.26
N ILE A 67 -34.92 -7.90 2.80
CA ILE A 67 -34.10 -6.69 2.73
C ILE A 67 -33.21 -6.73 1.49
N SER A 68 -33.39 -5.74 0.61
CA SER A 68 -32.48 -5.52 -0.52
C SER A 68 -31.19 -4.86 -0.04
N PHE A 69 -30.10 -5.63 0.00
CA PHE A 69 -28.77 -5.17 0.38
C PHE A 69 -27.80 -5.42 -0.77
N HIS A 70 -27.37 -4.38 -1.50
CA HIS A 70 -26.44 -4.53 -2.62
C HIS A 70 -24.98 -4.58 -2.15
N PRO A 71 -24.27 -5.74 -2.24
CA PRO A 71 -22.95 -5.91 -1.62
C PRO A 71 -21.93 -4.84 -2.01
N ASN A 72 -21.80 -4.56 -3.31
CA ASN A 72 -20.79 -3.62 -3.83
C ASN A 72 -21.08 -2.18 -3.38
N GLN A 73 -22.35 -1.76 -3.43
CA GLN A 73 -22.75 -0.40 -3.06
C GLN A 73 -22.68 -0.15 -1.54
N ARG A 74 -22.73 -1.21 -0.73
CA ARG A 74 -22.68 -1.14 0.73
C ARG A 74 -21.30 -1.44 1.31
N ARG A 75 -20.29 -1.61 0.46
CA ARG A 75 -18.92 -1.95 0.83
C ARG A 75 -18.06 -0.69 0.98
N ILE A 76 -17.62 -0.41 2.20
CA ILE A 76 -16.58 0.58 2.49
C ILE A 76 -15.26 -0.15 2.66
N ARG A 77 -14.25 0.27 1.91
CA ARG A 77 -12.90 -0.31 1.90
C ARG A 77 -11.99 0.40 2.89
N CYS A 78 -11.22 -0.36 3.67
CA CYS A 78 -10.33 0.19 4.69
C CYS A 78 -9.13 0.90 4.05
N ILE A 79 -9.04 2.23 4.24
CA ILE A 79 -7.97 3.06 3.68
C ILE A 79 -6.57 2.73 4.23
N ALA A 80 -6.45 2.40 5.51
CA ALA A 80 -5.17 1.97 6.10
C ALA A 80 -4.66 0.69 5.42
N HIS A 81 -5.58 -0.22 5.07
CA HIS A 81 -5.24 -1.42 4.32
C HIS A 81 -4.92 -1.12 2.85
N ILE A 82 -5.60 -0.16 2.20
CA ILE A 82 -5.25 0.32 0.85
C ILE A 82 -3.83 0.89 0.82
N ILE A 83 -3.50 1.78 1.76
CA ILE A 83 -2.15 2.36 1.90
C ILE A 83 -1.12 1.25 2.08
N ASN A 84 -1.42 0.24 2.90
CA ASN A 84 -0.54 -0.90 3.08
C ASN A 84 -0.30 -1.68 1.78
N LEU A 85 -1.34 -1.99 1.00
CA LEU A 85 -1.20 -2.67 -0.28
C LEU A 85 -0.40 -1.83 -1.29
N SER A 86 -0.68 -0.53 -1.36
CA SER A 86 0.05 0.41 -2.22
C SER A 86 1.55 0.42 -1.89
N LEU A 87 1.90 0.51 -0.60
CA LEU A 87 3.30 0.56 -0.19
C LEU A 87 4.00 -0.80 -0.23
N GLN A 88 3.28 -1.90 -0.06
CA GLN A 88 3.82 -3.23 -0.37
C GLN A 88 4.18 -3.31 -1.85
N ALA A 89 3.34 -2.80 -2.76
CA ALA A 89 3.68 -2.77 -4.17
C ALA A 89 4.89 -1.86 -4.45
N PHE A 90 4.94 -0.67 -3.84
CA PHE A 90 6.08 0.23 -3.95
C PHE A 90 7.41 -0.40 -3.45
N LEU A 91 7.40 -1.01 -2.26
CA LEU A 91 8.61 -1.52 -1.60
C LEU A 91 9.01 -2.94 -2.07
N LEU A 92 8.04 -3.77 -2.45
CA LEU A 92 8.22 -5.22 -2.56
C LEU A 92 7.76 -5.80 -3.89
N ALA A 93 6.94 -5.11 -4.69
CA ALA A 93 6.57 -5.61 -6.02
C ALA A 93 7.78 -5.50 -6.94
N SER A 94 8.58 -6.56 -6.88
CA SER A 94 9.84 -6.64 -7.59
C SER A 94 9.73 -7.28 -8.96
N SER A 95 8.58 -7.86 -9.28
CA SER A 95 8.35 -8.45 -10.59
C SER A 95 6.86 -8.47 -10.92
N LYS A 96 6.57 -8.84 -12.16
CA LYS A 96 5.23 -9.18 -12.65
C LYS A 96 4.49 -10.12 -11.71
N GLU A 97 5.18 -11.11 -11.16
CA GLU A 97 4.66 -12.12 -10.25
C GLU A 97 4.37 -11.53 -8.86
N ALA A 98 5.24 -10.65 -8.36
CA ALA A 98 5.05 -9.98 -7.08
C ALA A 98 3.88 -8.98 -7.12
N LEU A 99 3.73 -8.23 -8.21
CA LEU A 99 2.55 -7.37 -8.40
C LEU A 99 1.28 -8.23 -8.59
N ARG A 100 1.35 -9.33 -9.34
CA ARG A 100 0.24 -10.29 -9.44
C ARG A 100 -0.13 -10.87 -8.09
N ALA A 101 0.83 -11.17 -7.22
CA ALA A 101 0.57 -11.64 -5.86
C ALA A 101 -0.09 -10.55 -5.00
N ALA A 102 0.38 -9.31 -5.09
CA ALA A 102 -0.25 -8.17 -4.40
C ALA A 102 -1.68 -7.90 -4.91
N LEU A 103 -1.90 -8.01 -6.23
CA LEU A 103 -3.22 -7.89 -6.86
C LEU A 103 -4.14 -9.06 -6.54
N ALA A 104 -3.61 -10.28 -6.46
CA ALA A 104 -4.34 -11.48 -6.09
C ALA A 104 -4.76 -11.44 -4.61
N ALA A 105 -3.89 -10.94 -3.73
CA ALA A 105 -4.25 -10.64 -2.33
C ALA A 105 -5.37 -9.58 -2.22
N ALA A 106 -5.57 -8.80 -3.30
CA ALA A 106 -6.52 -7.70 -3.42
C ALA A 106 -7.70 -7.99 -4.39
N SER A 107 -7.97 -9.25 -4.80
CA SER A 107 -8.83 -9.55 -5.97
C SER A 107 -10.30 -9.10 -5.81
N ASP A 108 -10.96 -8.56 -6.84
CA ASP A 108 -11.66 -9.32 -7.89
C ASP A 108 -11.13 -9.03 -9.33
N VAL A 109 -11.63 -9.80 -10.31
CA VAL A 109 -11.21 -10.05 -11.72
C VAL A 109 -10.76 -8.85 -12.59
N THR A 110 -11.03 -7.59 -12.22
CA THR A 110 -10.57 -6.40 -12.95
C THR A 110 -9.06 -6.17 -12.85
N GLY A 111 -8.41 -6.66 -11.79
CA GLY A 111 -6.98 -6.42 -11.56
C GLY A 111 -6.04 -7.02 -12.60
N ALA A 112 -6.40 -8.15 -13.22
CA ALA A 112 -5.55 -8.84 -14.19
C ALA A 112 -5.56 -8.16 -15.58
N GLU A 113 -6.72 -7.70 -16.05
CA GLU A 113 -6.84 -6.95 -17.30
C GLU A 113 -6.21 -5.56 -17.17
N MET A 114 -6.49 -4.90 -16.05
CA MET A 114 -5.91 -3.61 -15.69
C MET A 114 -4.38 -3.71 -15.56
N TYR A 115 -3.87 -4.81 -15.01
CA TYR A 115 -2.44 -5.13 -14.97
C TYR A 115 -1.84 -5.26 -16.38
N GLU A 116 -2.43 -6.07 -17.26
CA GLU A 116 -1.84 -6.30 -18.59
C GLU A 116 -1.82 -5.00 -19.42
N GLN A 117 -2.85 -4.16 -19.28
CA GLN A 117 -2.89 -2.82 -19.89
C GLN A 117 -1.82 -1.88 -19.31
N PHE A 118 -1.71 -1.84 -17.98
CA PHE A 118 -0.72 -1.02 -17.29
C PHE A 118 0.71 -1.43 -17.65
N TYR A 119 1.00 -2.74 -17.61
CA TYR A 119 2.29 -3.30 -17.96
C TYR A 119 2.67 -3.01 -19.42
N PHE A 120 1.72 -3.17 -20.35
CA PHE A 120 1.94 -2.83 -21.76
C PHE A 120 2.25 -1.33 -21.94
N THR A 121 1.59 -0.46 -21.17
CA THR A 121 1.82 1.00 -21.22
C THR A 121 3.21 1.39 -20.72
N LEU A 122 3.67 0.82 -19.61
CA LEU A 122 5.04 1.05 -19.13
C LEU A 122 6.10 0.62 -20.15
N TYR A 123 5.83 -0.46 -20.88
CA TYR A 123 6.73 -0.95 -21.93
C TYR A 123 6.67 -0.12 -23.22
N ASP A 124 5.49 0.29 -23.69
CA ASP A 124 5.34 1.11 -24.91
C ASP A 124 5.97 2.51 -24.73
N VAL A 125 5.91 3.08 -23.53
CA VAL A 125 6.62 4.33 -23.20
C VAL A 125 8.15 4.13 -23.23
N SER A 126 8.64 2.93 -22.89
CA SER A 126 10.06 2.60 -22.93
C SER A 126 10.60 2.22 -24.32
N ALA A 127 9.74 1.70 -25.22
CA ALA A 127 10.14 1.27 -26.57
C ALA A 127 10.29 2.44 -27.56
N ASN A 128 9.71 3.61 -27.24
CA ASN A 128 9.88 4.85 -27.99
C ASN A 128 11.04 5.68 -27.40
N GLU A 129 12.24 5.10 -27.32
CA GLU A 129 13.46 5.88 -27.10
C GLU A 129 13.61 6.93 -28.22
N PRO A 130 13.89 8.21 -27.89
CA PRO A 130 14.22 9.19 -28.90
C PRO A 130 15.64 8.90 -29.42
N THR A 131 15.73 8.07 -30.45
CA THR A 131 16.89 8.07 -31.36
C THR A 131 16.85 9.37 -32.16
N SER A 132 17.60 10.36 -31.65
CA SER A 132 18.08 11.56 -32.35
C SER A 132 17.36 11.94 -33.66
N ARG A 133 16.31 12.76 -33.59
CA ARG A 133 15.93 13.68 -34.68
C ARG A 133 15.41 15.00 -34.12
N SER A 134 15.84 16.07 -34.78
CA SER A 134 15.79 17.49 -34.45
C SER A 134 14.40 18.13 -34.52
N GLU A 135 14.25 19.18 -33.70
CA GLU A 135 13.42 20.40 -33.84
C GLU A 135 11.88 20.27 -33.91
N ALA A 136 11.21 20.75 -32.85
CA ALA A 136 10.44 22.03 -32.81
C ALA A 136 9.18 21.97 -31.90
N SER A 137 9.13 22.93 -30.97
CA SER A 137 7.99 23.56 -30.28
C SER A 137 6.83 22.73 -29.70
N GLY A 138 6.58 22.92 -28.40
CA GLY A 138 5.25 22.80 -27.79
C GLY A 138 5.29 22.24 -26.37
N GLN A 139 5.33 23.13 -25.37
CA GLN A 139 5.04 22.75 -23.98
C GLN A 139 3.59 22.23 -23.90
N GLN A 140 3.41 20.96 -23.55
CA GLN A 140 2.14 20.43 -23.07
C GLN A 140 2.40 19.51 -21.89
N GLU A 141 2.06 19.99 -20.69
CA GLU A 141 1.88 19.17 -19.49
C GLU A 141 0.83 18.08 -19.79
N GLN A 142 1.27 16.85 -19.99
CA GLN A 142 0.38 15.70 -20.13
C GLN A 142 0.29 14.97 -18.78
N SER A 143 -0.76 15.30 -18.02
CA SER A 143 -1.20 14.50 -16.87
C SER A 143 -1.48 13.06 -17.31
N PHE A 144 -0.82 12.09 -16.66
CA PHE A 144 -0.96 10.65 -16.92
C PHE A 144 -2.42 10.17 -16.86
N SER A 145 -3.28 10.83 -16.08
CA SER A 145 -4.72 10.53 -15.99
C SER A 145 -5.46 10.64 -17.33
N LYS A 146 -5.05 11.55 -18.23
CA LYS A 146 -5.68 11.72 -19.55
C LYS A 146 -5.22 10.70 -20.58
N VAL A 147 -4.00 10.16 -20.44
CA VAL A 147 -3.47 9.12 -21.33
C VAL A 147 -4.24 7.81 -21.16
N TRP A 148 -4.66 7.52 -19.93
CA TRP A 148 -5.35 6.28 -19.57
C TRP A 148 -6.78 6.16 -20.12
N LYS A 149 -7.51 7.29 -20.26
CA LYS A 149 -8.90 7.28 -20.77
C LYS A 149 -9.04 7.11 -22.29
N GLY A 150 -7.93 7.04 -23.06
CA GLY A 150 -7.97 7.23 -24.52
C GLY A 150 -7.50 6.09 -25.44
N LYS A 151 -6.98 4.95 -24.93
CA LYS A 151 -6.32 3.96 -25.82
C LYS A 151 -6.72 2.50 -25.56
N ALA A 152 -8.03 2.23 -25.54
CA ALA A 152 -8.55 0.87 -25.64
C ALA A 152 -8.84 0.53 -27.11
N LYS A 153 -7.85 0.02 -27.87
CA LYS A 153 -7.99 -0.78 -29.12
C LYS A 153 -6.65 -0.93 -29.85
N ARG A 154 -5.71 -1.71 -29.32
CA ARG A 154 -4.66 -2.37 -30.13
C ARG A 154 -4.43 -3.79 -29.62
N ALA A 155 -4.32 -4.71 -30.57
CA ALA A 155 -4.41 -6.15 -30.35
C ALA A 155 -3.36 -6.71 -29.38
N ALA A 156 -3.81 -7.64 -28.54
CA ALA A 156 -3.06 -8.34 -27.53
C ALA A 156 -1.81 -9.04 -28.11
N ARG A 157 -0.64 -8.46 -27.89
CA ARG A 157 0.64 -9.20 -27.91
C ARG A 157 0.88 -9.73 -26.50
N LYS A 158 1.20 -11.02 -26.37
CA LYS A 158 1.65 -11.60 -25.09
C LYS A 158 2.86 -10.81 -24.59
N PRO A 159 2.81 -10.22 -23.39
CA PRO A 159 3.96 -9.49 -22.86
C PRO A 159 5.09 -10.46 -22.52
N PRO A 160 6.36 -10.02 -22.65
CA PRO A 160 7.52 -10.84 -22.32
C PRO A 160 7.53 -11.26 -20.84
N ASP A 161 7.97 -12.49 -20.58
CA ASP A 161 8.16 -13.06 -19.24
C ASP A 161 9.37 -12.38 -18.58
N PHE A 162 9.15 -11.62 -17.51
CA PHE A 162 10.20 -10.82 -16.86
C PHE A 162 10.64 -11.51 -15.58
N ARG A 163 11.50 -12.52 -15.73
CA ARG A 163 12.34 -13.02 -14.63
C ARG A 163 13.63 -12.19 -14.59
N ASP A 164 13.56 -10.97 -14.06
CA ASP A 164 14.78 -10.25 -13.73
C ASP A 164 15.21 -10.66 -12.33
N ASP A 165 16.15 -11.60 -12.26
CA ASP A 165 16.77 -12.08 -11.02
C ASP A 165 17.37 -10.93 -10.16
N LYS A 166 17.51 -9.72 -10.73
CA LYS A 166 18.00 -8.51 -10.04
C LYS A 166 16.94 -7.78 -9.22
N PHE A 167 15.69 -8.25 -9.22
CA PHE A 167 14.60 -7.57 -8.51
C PHE A 167 14.07 -8.50 -7.41
N ARG A 168 14.81 -8.54 -6.29
CA ARG A 168 14.47 -9.23 -5.03
C ARG A 168 14.15 -8.22 -3.92
N GLY A 169 13.07 -7.44 -4.09
CA GLY A 169 12.59 -6.48 -3.09
C GLY A 169 13.67 -5.57 -2.46
N TRP A 170 13.56 -5.30 -1.16
CA TRP A 170 14.53 -4.48 -0.41
C TRP A 170 15.93 -5.10 -0.34
N GLN A 171 16.07 -6.42 -0.52
CA GLN A 171 17.36 -7.12 -0.40
C GLN A 171 18.36 -6.70 -1.49
N THR A 172 17.87 -6.20 -2.62
CA THR A 172 18.71 -5.69 -3.71
C THR A 172 19.10 -4.22 -3.52
N ILE A 173 18.49 -3.53 -2.56
CA ILE A 173 18.78 -2.14 -2.20
C ILE A 173 19.81 -2.18 -1.06
N PRO A 174 21.09 -1.81 -1.31
CA PRO A 174 22.15 -1.96 -0.32
C PRO A 174 21.83 -1.33 1.03
N ALA A 175 21.33 -0.09 1.03
CA ALA A 175 21.00 0.64 2.25
C ALA A 175 19.92 -0.07 3.09
N MET A 176 18.84 -0.54 2.46
CA MET A 176 17.77 -1.27 3.13
C MET A 176 18.27 -2.61 3.66
N ARG A 177 19.08 -3.31 2.87
CA ARG A 177 19.66 -4.60 3.28
C ARG A 177 20.57 -4.48 4.48
N LYS A 178 21.46 -3.50 4.46
CA LYS A 178 22.36 -3.20 5.58
C LYS A 178 21.57 -2.86 6.84
N LEU A 179 20.54 -2.01 6.72
CA LEU A 179 19.67 -1.63 7.84
C LEU A 179 18.96 -2.84 8.46
N HIS A 180 18.40 -3.72 7.63
CA HIS A 180 17.80 -4.98 8.11
C HIS A 180 18.82 -5.83 8.86
N ASN A 181 20.02 -6.02 8.30
CA ASN A 181 21.05 -6.82 8.93
C ASN A 181 21.51 -6.25 10.27
N ILE A 182 21.59 -4.92 10.41
CA ILE A 182 21.84 -4.26 11.70
C ILE A 182 20.71 -4.57 12.69
N ALA A 183 19.46 -4.46 12.27
CA ALA A 183 18.31 -4.77 13.13
C ALA A 183 18.29 -6.23 13.59
N VAL A 184 18.64 -7.17 12.69
CA VAL A 184 18.79 -8.60 13.01
C VAL A 184 19.95 -8.84 13.98
N TRP A 185 21.10 -8.19 13.76
CA TRP A 185 22.27 -8.31 14.64
C TRP A 185 21.98 -7.83 16.06
N LEU A 186 21.26 -6.72 16.22
CA LEU A 186 20.81 -6.23 17.53
C LEU A 186 19.80 -7.19 18.18
N ARG A 187 18.87 -7.74 17.40
CA ARG A 187 17.81 -8.63 17.92
C ARG A 187 18.35 -9.99 18.39
N ASN A 188 19.36 -10.51 17.71
CA ASN A 188 19.86 -11.86 17.96
C ASN A 188 20.81 -11.98 19.15
N SER A 189 21.16 -10.86 19.81
CA SER A 189 22.06 -10.82 20.96
C SER A 189 21.48 -9.89 22.03
N SER A 190 21.15 -10.45 23.21
CA SER A 190 20.72 -9.66 24.36
C SER A 190 21.79 -8.64 24.75
N ILE A 191 23.07 -9.02 24.65
CA ILE A 191 24.21 -8.13 24.93
C ILE A 191 24.20 -6.92 23.99
N HIS A 192 24.02 -7.12 22.68
CA HIS A 192 23.99 -6.00 21.73
C HIS A 192 22.75 -5.13 21.93
N SER A 193 21.60 -5.75 22.22
CA SER A 193 20.36 -5.05 22.53
C SER A 193 20.49 -4.16 23.77
N ASP A 194 21.08 -4.68 24.84
CA ASP A 194 21.26 -3.95 26.10
C ASP A 194 22.25 -2.77 25.90
N LEU A 195 23.40 -3.02 25.27
CA LEU A 195 24.37 -1.98 24.93
C LEU A 195 23.79 -0.88 24.04
N TRP A 196 22.92 -1.27 23.09
CA TRP A 196 22.21 -0.33 22.24
C TRP A 196 21.21 0.51 23.05
N GLU A 197 20.41 -0.12 23.91
CA GLU A 197 19.42 0.58 24.74
C GLU A 197 20.10 1.58 25.68
N ASP A 198 21.24 1.22 26.26
CA ASP A 198 22.04 2.10 27.12
C ASP A 198 22.59 3.34 26.38
N ARG A 199 23.09 3.16 25.15
CA ARG A 199 23.77 4.25 24.41
C ARG A 199 22.83 5.09 23.55
N VAL A 200 21.83 4.47 22.94
CA VAL A 200 20.91 5.11 21.97
C VAL A 200 19.60 5.51 22.64
N SER A 201 19.22 4.84 23.74
CA SER A 201 17.97 5.06 24.50
C SER A 201 16.72 5.05 23.62
N LEU A 202 16.74 4.25 22.56
CA LEU A 202 15.64 4.05 21.63
C LEU A 202 15.81 2.70 20.96
N ARG A 203 14.83 1.80 21.10
CA ARG A 203 14.86 0.53 20.38
C ARG A 203 14.74 0.76 18.88
N LEU A 204 15.67 0.19 18.11
CA LEU A 204 15.65 0.33 16.65
C LEU A 204 14.39 -0.31 16.05
N GLY A 205 14.00 -1.48 16.57
CA GLY A 205 12.90 -2.29 16.05
C GLY A 205 13.37 -3.29 14.99
N ILE A 206 12.42 -3.97 14.36
CA ILE A 206 12.69 -4.83 13.20
C ILE A 206 11.63 -4.58 12.14
N ASP A 207 12.06 -4.59 10.88
CA ASP A 207 11.16 -4.56 9.75
C ASP A 207 10.37 -5.87 9.62
N ASN A 208 9.35 -5.83 8.76
CA ASN A 208 8.57 -7.00 8.40
C ASN A 208 8.39 -6.97 6.89
N ASP A 209 8.76 -8.08 6.25
CA ASP A 209 8.70 -8.24 4.79
C ASP A 209 7.32 -8.01 4.20
N THR A 210 6.25 -8.06 5.01
CA THR A 210 4.87 -7.87 4.58
C THR A 210 4.22 -6.61 5.18
N ARG A 211 4.92 -5.79 5.97
CA ARG A 211 4.32 -4.59 6.60
C ARG A 211 5.24 -3.39 6.49
N TRP A 212 4.93 -2.49 5.57
CA TRP A 212 5.69 -1.26 5.33
C TRP A 212 5.79 -0.37 6.59
N ASN A 213 4.78 -0.40 7.48
CA ASN A 213 4.79 0.37 8.72
C ASN A 213 5.98 0.00 9.63
N SER A 214 6.41 -1.26 9.62
CA SER A 214 7.59 -1.69 10.36
C SER A 214 8.87 -1.12 9.74
N TRP A 215 8.96 -1.13 8.41
CA TRP A 215 10.06 -0.49 7.67
C TRP A 215 10.14 1.01 7.94
N TYR A 216 9.01 1.71 7.87
CA TYR A 216 8.96 3.15 8.17
C TYR A 216 9.41 3.43 9.61
N LYS A 217 8.89 2.70 10.61
CA LYS A 217 9.29 2.87 12.02
C LYS A 217 10.77 2.59 12.25
N LEU A 218 11.31 1.56 11.59
CA LEU A 218 12.73 1.22 11.64
C LEU A 218 13.60 2.40 11.17
N ILE A 219 13.26 2.97 10.01
CA ILE A 219 13.97 4.12 9.44
C ILE A 219 13.74 5.40 10.28
N ASP A 220 12.52 5.61 10.78
CA ASP A 220 12.18 6.76 11.62
C ASP A 220 12.99 6.76 12.92
N ASN A 221 13.12 5.61 13.58
CA ASN A 221 13.96 5.44 14.76
C ASN A 221 15.44 5.67 14.44
N LEU A 222 15.92 5.14 13.31
CA LEU A 222 17.28 5.34 12.82
C LEU A 222 17.60 6.84 12.65
N ILE A 223 16.68 7.61 12.09
CA ILE A 223 16.85 9.05 11.85
C ILE A 223 16.75 9.87 13.14
N ARG A 224 15.81 9.54 14.05
CA ARG A 224 15.61 10.25 15.34
C ARG A 224 16.83 10.26 16.26
N ARG A 225 17.71 9.27 16.12
CA ARG A 225 18.94 9.12 16.92
C ARG A 225 20.18 8.99 16.04
N GLN A 226 20.17 9.62 14.87
CA GLN A 226 21.18 9.44 13.84
C GLN A 226 22.63 9.62 14.37
N SER A 227 22.88 10.64 15.19
CA SER A 227 24.22 10.91 15.73
C SER A 227 24.70 9.81 16.67
N GLN A 228 23.86 9.38 17.62
CA GLN A 228 24.16 8.31 18.56
C GLN A 228 24.36 6.98 17.84
N ILE A 229 23.50 6.70 16.86
CA ILE A 229 23.55 5.47 16.08
C ILE A 229 24.81 5.45 15.20
N LYS A 230 25.16 6.54 14.54
CA LYS A 230 26.41 6.61 13.77
C LYS A 230 27.63 6.31 14.65
N GLN A 231 27.69 6.91 15.84
CA GLN A 231 28.78 6.61 16.78
C GLN A 231 28.77 5.15 17.21
N PHE A 232 27.60 4.61 17.55
CA PHE A 232 27.45 3.20 17.92
C PHE A 232 27.95 2.27 16.80
N LEU A 233 27.52 2.48 15.55
CA LEU A 233 27.92 1.61 14.43
C LEU A 233 29.42 1.71 14.13
N LEU A 234 30.07 2.84 14.43
CA LEU A 234 31.53 2.98 14.32
C LEU A 234 32.27 2.23 15.42
N ASP A 235 31.77 2.27 16.66
CA ASP A 235 32.39 1.58 17.80
C ASP A 235 32.36 0.05 17.66
N TYR A 236 31.38 -0.49 16.92
CA TYR A 236 31.18 -1.92 16.68
C TYR A 236 31.40 -2.32 15.21
N ASP A 237 32.21 -1.54 14.48
CA ASP A 237 32.46 -1.72 13.03
C ASP A 237 32.89 -3.15 12.66
N LYS A 238 33.79 -3.75 13.46
CA LYS A 238 34.29 -5.12 13.28
C LYS A 238 33.21 -6.19 13.40
N GLU A 239 32.20 -5.97 14.23
CA GLU A 239 31.12 -6.93 14.46
C GLU A 239 30.00 -6.79 13.44
N ILE A 240 29.74 -5.55 12.99
CA ILE A 240 28.71 -5.23 11.99
C ILE A 240 29.21 -5.54 10.55
N ASN A 241 30.53 -5.50 10.35
CA ASN A 241 31.24 -5.85 9.12
C ASN A 241 30.70 -5.06 7.90
N ASP A 242 30.36 -5.72 6.80
CA ASP A 242 29.91 -5.08 5.54
C ASP A 242 28.58 -4.32 5.64
N ASN A 243 27.93 -4.34 6.81
CA ASN A 243 26.63 -3.71 7.04
C ASN A 243 26.72 -2.26 7.53
N ILE A 244 27.92 -1.69 7.68
CA ILE A 244 28.07 -0.29 8.05
C ILE A 244 27.43 0.62 6.99
N LEU A 245 26.59 1.54 7.46
CA LEU A 245 25.89 2.51 6.63
C LEU A 245 26.84 3.66 6.27
N ASN A 246 27.17 3.78 4.99
CA ASN A 246 27.97 4.89 4.47
C ASN A 246 27.10 6.13 4.19
N SER A 247 27.71 7.25 3.80
CA SER A 247 26.97 8.51 3.55
C SER A 247 25.87 8.38 2.49
N SER A 248 26.09 7.56 1.45
CA SER A 248 25.07 7.31 0.42
C SER A 248 23.91 6.45 0.92
N ASP A 249 24.18 5.50 1.82
CA ASP A 249 23.15 4.69 2.47
C ASP A 249 22.26 5.57 3.35
N TRP A 250 22.86 6.49 4.11
CA TRP A 250 22.14 7.46 4.94
C TRP A 250 21.25 8.40 4.10
N ASP A 251 21.77 8.98 3.02
CA ASP A 251 20.97 9.83 2.11
C ASP A 251 19.78 9.05 1.53
N TYR A 252 20.02 7.80 1.10
CA TYR A 252 18.97 6.93 0.58
C TYR A 252 17.88 6.66 1.62
N LEU A 253 18.25 6.31 2.86
CA LEU A 253 17.29 6.03 3.93
C LEU A 253 16.49 7.28 4.32
N GLU A 254 17.13 8.45 4.33
CA GLU A 254 16.46 9.72 4.61
C GLU A 254 15.50 10.15 3.49
N ARG A 255 15.85 9.89 2.23
CA ARG A 255 14.93 10.08 1.09
C ARG A 255 13.76 9.12 1.15
N THR A 256 14.00 7.85 1.46
CA THR A 256 12.95 6.84 1.63
C THR A 256 12.03 7.21 2.79
N HIS A 257 12.56 7.68 3.92
CA HIS A 257 11.76 8.18 5.05
C HIS A 257 10.86 9.35 4.63
N ARG A 258 11.43 10.37 3.98
CA ARG A 258 10.67 11.52 3.47
C ARG A 258 9.56 11.10 2.51
N PHE A 259 9.82 10.11 1.66
CA PHE A 259 8.81 9.57 0.76
C PHE A 259 7.69 8.84 1.51
N LEU A 260 8.02 8.01 2.51
CA LEU A 260 7.05 7.22 3.26
C LEU A 260 6.27 8.04 4.31
N HIS A 261 6.79 9.19 4.73
CA HIS A 261 6.24 10.01 5.82
C HIS A 261 4.77 10.44 5.60
N PRO A 262 4.34 10.92 4.41
CA PRO A 262 2.93 11.24 4.18
C PRO A 262 2.00 10.04 4.34
N PHE A 263 2.44 8.83 3.99
CA PHE A 263 1.65 7.61 4.17
C PHE A 263 1.53 7.21 5.63
N ALA A 264 2.60 7.39 6.42
CA ALA A 264 2.59 7.16 7.86
C ALA A 264 1.62 8.12 8.56
N SER A 265 1.66 9.38 8.17
CA SER A 265 0.72 10.40 8.63
C SER A 265 -0.72 10.02 8.22
N ALA A 266 -0.98 9.77 6.95
CA ALA A 266 -2.31 9.39 6.45
C ALA A 266 -2.89 8.16 7.17
N THR A 267 -2.06 7.16 7.44
CA THR A 267 -2.47 5.95 8.18
C THR A 267 -2.88 6.29 9.61
N LEU A 268 -2.09 7.11 10.32
CA LEU A 268 -2.41 7.54 11.68
C LEU A 268 -3.70 8.37 11.73
N TRP A 269 -3.91 9.24 10.73
CA TRP A 269 -5.14 10.02 10.59
C TRP A 269 -6.36 9.12 10.35
N ALA A 270 -6.22 8.11 9.49
CA ALA A 270 -7.28 7.14 9.19
C ALA A 270 -7.61 6.18 10.35
N GLU A 271 -6.64 5.87 11.20
CA GLU A 271 -6.84 5.03 12.40
C GLU A 271 -7.40 5.82 13.60
N GLY A 272 -7.49 7.15 13.49
CA GLY A 272 -7.98 8.04 14.53
C GLY A 272 -9.47 7.86 14.83
N LYS A 273 -9.86 8.11 16.09
CA LYS A 273 -11.28 8.05 16.53
C LYS A 273 -12.22 9.02 15.79
N ASN A 274 -11.66 10.04 15.14
CA ASN A 274 -12.39 11.05 14.38
C ASN A 274 -12.20 10.89 12.86
N SER A 275 -11.67 9.75 12.39
CA SER A 275 -11.57 9.51 10.95
C SER A 275 -12.96 9.48 10.33
N THR A 276 -13.18 10.32 9.33
CA THR A 276 -14.44 10.38 8.58
C THR A 276 -14.27 9.80 7.19
N LEU A 277 -15.40 9.38 6.61
CA LEU A 277 -15.43 8.86 5.25
C LEU A 277 -15.11 9.95 4.19
N SER A 278 -15.46 11.21 4.47
CA SER A 278 -15.16 12.37 3.62
C SER A 278 -13.66 12.58 3.44
N GLN A 279 -12.87 12.35 4.49
CA GLN A 279 -11.41 12.50 4.45
C GLN A 279 -10.71 11.44 3.58
N ILE A 280 -11.34 10.29 3.33
CA ILE A 280 -10.69 9.18 2.61
C ILE A 280 -10.27 9.62 1.20
N LEU A 281 -11.14 10.28 0.46
CA LEU A 281 -10.83 10.72 -0.91
C LEU A 281 -9.76 11.81 -0.92
N THR A 282 -9.80 12.76 0.02
CA THR A 282 -8.75 13.76 0.19
C THR A 282 -7.39 13.14 0.49
N ILE A 283 -7.35 12.12 1.36
CA ILE A 283 -6.13 11.38 1.66
C ILE A 283 -5.61 10.69 0.41
N MET A 284 -6.47 9.96 -0.33
CA MET A 284 -6.05 9.26 -1.54
C MET A 284 -5.54 10.21 -2.61
N ASP A 285 -6.22 11.34 -2.85
CA ASP A 285 -5.78 12.39 -3.77
C ASP A 285 -4.40 12.94 -3.37
N GLY A 286 -4.19 13.23 -2.09
CA GLY A 286 -2.91 13.73 -1.59
C GLY A 286 -1.78 12.72 -1.79
N LEU A 287 -2.04 11.44 -1.56
CA LEU A 287 -1.06 10.36 -1.73
C LEU A 287 -0.77 10.06 -3.21
N LEU A 288 -1.78 10.10 -4.09
CA LEU A 288 -1.59 9.95 -5.54
C LEU A 288 -0.72 11.09 -6.10
N ARG A 289 -1.01 12.34 -5.73
CA ARG A 289 -0.17 13.49 -6.11
C ARG A 289 1.24 13.39 -5.56
N HIS A 290 1.39 12.85 -4.34
CA HIS A 290 2.72 12.64 -3.75
C HIS A 290 3.54 11.64 -4.56
N TYR A 291 2.94 10.52 -4.99
CA TYR A 291 3.60 9.59 -5.93
C TYR A 291 4.01 10.29 -7.23
N GLU A 292 3.09 11.05 -7.87
CA GLU A 292 3.35 11.76 -9.12
C GLU A 292 4.51 12.76 -8.99
N LYS A 293 4.50 13.60 -7.94
CA LYS A 293 5.57 14.56 -7.67
C LYS A 293 6.92 13.89 -7.46
N ASN A 294 6.94 12.75 -6.77
CA ASN A 294 8.18 12.00 -6.52
C ASN A 294 8.65 11.21 -7.75
N LYS A 295 7.82 11.06 -8.79
CA LYS A 295 8.20 10.44 -10.07
C LYS A 295 9.07 11.36 -10.93
N GLU A 296 8.78 12.67 -10.93
CA GLU A 296 9.40 13.64 -11.85
C GLU A 296 10.93 13.66 -11.81
N PRO A 297 11.61 13.64 -10.64
CA PRO A 297 13.07 13.70 -10.60
C PRO A 297 13.71 12.48 -11.26
N TYR A 298 13.10 11.30 -11.17
CA TYR A 298 13.65 10.06 -11.72
C TYR A 298 13.30 9.84 -13.19
N SER A 299 12.48 10.72 -13.77
CA SER A 299 12.06 10.65 -15.18
C SER A 299 12.98 11.43 -16.12
N LYS A 300 13.89 12.25 -15.58
CA LYS A 300 14.80 13.09 -16.36
C LYS A 300 16.01 12.28 -16.85
N PRO A 301 16.56 12.55 -18.06
CA PRO A 301 17.68 11.79 -18.59
C PRO A 301 18.91 11.72 -17.68
N GLU A 302 19.20 12.80 -16.92
CA GLU A 302 20.39 12.90 -16.08
C GLU A 302 20.27 12.11 -14.77
N THR A 303 19.05 11.88 -14.30
CA THR A 303 18.73 11.26 -13.01
C THR A 303 17.81 10.05 -13.17
N PHE A 304 17.80 9.47 -14.38
CA PHE A 304 16.91 8.37 -14.73
C PHE A 304 17.18 7.14 -13.88
N ASP A 305 16.20 6.76 -13.05
CA ASP A 305 16.26 5.51 -12.29
C ASP A 305 15.01 4.68 -12.57
N ARG A 306 15.15 3.75 -13.51
CA ARG A 306 14.09 2.82 -13.90
C ARG A 306 13.50 2.04 -12.73
N ARG A 307 14.31 1.68 -11.72
CA ARG A 307 13.85 0.88 -10.59
C ARG A 307 12.92 1.70 -9.70
N ILE A 308 13.34 2.93 -9.38
CA ILE A 308 12.54 3.83 -8.54
C ILE A 308 11.25 4.24 -9.28
N LEU A 309 11.34 4.55 -10.57
CA LEU A 309 10.16 4.84 -11.40
C LEU A 309 9.16 3.69 -11.36
N HIS A 310 9.63 2.46 -11.60
CA HIS A 310 8.78 1.28 -11.56
C HIS A 310 8.12 1.11 -10.18
N SER A 311 8.88 1.22 -9.08
CA SER A 311 8.33 1.16 -7.72
C SER A 311 7.23 2.21 -7.48
N ILE A 312 7.48 3.47 -7.85
CA ILE A 312 6.51 4.58 -7.72
C ILE A 312 5.23 4.26 -8.51
N GLU A 313 5.40 3.78 -9.74
CA GLU A 313 4.30 3.42 -10.63
C GLU A 313 3.48 2.24 -10.10
N MET A 314 4.12 1.21 -9.53
CA MET A 314 3.44 0.07 -8.87
C MET A 314 2.60 0.54 -7.68
N GLY A 315 3.17 1.36 -6.80
CA GLY A 315 2.46 1.86 -5.63
C GLY A 315 1.29 2.76 -6.00
N TRP A 316 1.49 3.66 -6.96
CA TRP A 316 0.46 4.54 -7.50
C TRP A 316 -0.69 3.73 -8.12
N PHE A 317 -0.38 2.71 -8.93
CA PHE A 317 -1.38 1.88 -9.60
C PHE A 317 -2.32 1.16 -8.62
N ILE A 318 -1.77 0.58 -7.55
CA ILE A 318 -2.59 -0.06 -6.53
C ILE A 318 -3.49 0.96 -5.82
N LEU A 319 -2.97 2.15 -5.52
CA LEU A 319 -3.74 3.20 -4.88
C LEU A 319 -4.88 3.69 -5.78
N ASP A 320 -4.60 3.92 -7.06
CA ASP A 320 -5.56 4.36 -8.09
C ASP A 320 -6.65 3.32 -8.38
N LYS A 321 -6.29 2.03 -8.39
CA LYS A 321 -7.25 0.92 -8.46
C LYS A 321 -8.31 1.07 -7.35
N TYR A 322 -7.87 1.23 -6.11
CA TYR A 322 -8.81 1.36 -4.99
C TYR A 322 -9.54 2.70 -4.98
N TYR A 323 -8.93 3.77 -5.52
CA TYR A 323 -9.60 5.05 -5.71
C TYR A 323 -10.80 4.87 -6.63
N THR A 324 -10.61 4.22 -7.77
CA THR A 324 -11.67 3.91 -8.73
C THR A 324 -12.79 3.06 -8.10
N MET A 325 -12.45 2.10 -7.23
CA MET A 325 -13.45 1.27 -6.54
C MET A 325 -14.32 2.06 -5.54
N THR A 326 -13.96 3.30 -5.18
CA THR A 326 -14.85 4.14 -4.35
C THR A 326 -16.08 4.60 -5.12
N GLU A 327 -16.03 4.62 -6.46
CA GLU A 327 -17.17 4.98 -7.32
C GLU A 327 -18.32 3.97 -7.22
N ASP A 328 -18.02 2.72 -6.86
CA ASP A 328 -19.03 1.65 -6.71
C ASP A 328 -19.95 1.87 -5.50
N ALA A 329 -19.48 2.59 -4.48
CA ALA A 329 -20.19 2.79 -3.22
C ALA A 329 -20.60 4.27 -3.05
N PRO A 330 -21.89 4.60 -3.23
CA PRO A 330 -22.36 6.00 -3.25
C PRO A 330 -22.12 6.76 -1.94
N VAL A 331 -21.81 6.05 -0.86
CA VAL A 331 -21.52 6.63 0.46
C VAL A 331 -20.27 7.49 0.46
N TYR A 332 -19.28 7.22 -0.39
CA TYR A 332 -18.09 8.08 -0.52
C TYR A 332 -18.48 9.47 -1.06
N ALA A 333 -19.28 9.52 -2.11
CA ALA A 333 -19.79 10.77 -2.66
C ALA A 333 -20.74 11.48 -1.69
N ALA A 334 -21.64 10.74 -1.04
CA ALA A 334 -22.54 11.30 -0.03
C ALA A 334 -21.78 11.91 1.14
N ALA A 335 -20.71 11.25 1.62
CA ALA A 335 -19.89 11.78 2.71
C ALA A 335 -19.22 13.10 2.34
N LEU A 336 -18.72 13.25 1.11
CA LEU A 336 -18.15 14.52 0.63
C LEU A 336 -19.19 15.64 0.54
N LEU A 337 -20.41 15.34 0.13
CA LEU A 337 -21.49 16.33 -0.01
C LEU A 337 -22.06 16.80 1.33
N LEU A 338 -21.89 15.99 2.39
CA LEU A 338 -22.44 16.22 3.72
C LEU A 338 -21.39 16.74 4.73
N ASP A 339 -20.14 16.93 4.30
CA ASP A 339 -19.01 17.35 5.15
C ASP A 339 -19.06 18.84 5.53
#